data_AF-A0A7C7DVG9-F1
#
_entry.id   AF-A0A7C7DVG9-F1
#
_cell.length_a   1.000
_cell.length_b   1.000
_cell.length_c   1.000
_cell.angle_alpha   90.00
_cell.angle_beta   90.00
_cell.angle_gamma   90.00
#
_symmetry.space_group_name_H-M   'P 1'
#
loop_
_entity.id
_entity.type
_entity.pdbx_description
1 polymer ?
#
loop_
_entity_poly.entity_id
_entity_poly.type
_entity_poly.pdbx_seq_one_letter_code
_entity_poly.pdbx_strand_id
1 'polypeptide(L)'
;MSDIVVSDFRRRRVKVQYVVADVRSSAVVTATLTVPQNKPDIASVLSAEESPVITKVTMIPGTVIIEGTVSFNILYVAALPTQPVHFFEASVPFTEFVNISGALPGMVAEVTVTAQFGSYRVVGPRTVEASVLLEFHVIVIREEIVEVALEVPREIVPVPTVTKRKIALEEALLRGQGQAIVEGDIIIPPEKPPARTIVHVDAASRVTSAEAIVNKVIVRGVVSATVLYVGALPDQPVHAVEGDIPFTGFIVIDGVDPGMIAVVTSRVEHVSVDIIEPRRLRIRAIVALSATVVIRREIEFIARLEPVPEKILVPREFLAQEIVAERQESSVFKTTVTIPAGNPSISRVIEATARPRITKVLVKDDLVIIEGDLKVTVLYVAALPGQPVYAAESVVRFFTSVLIPGIRFGMSAIADVDVVKVTAEAIDPRTVDVRIVFKTWVLVTEVRRVPAVVRAPVEVTVPEAPEAVVAPPVMRRIHIVRPGDTLWLIARQYGVTVEAIVQLNGIRDADRIEVGDALEIPS
;
A
#
# COMPACT_ATOMS: atom_id res chain seq x y z
N MET A 1 16.93 0.97 24.00
CA MET A 1 16.02 1.21 25.14
C MET A 1 16.65 0.57 26.36
N SER A 2 16.85 1.31 27.44
CA SER A 2 17.51 0.81 28.66
C SER A 2 16.64 1.08 29.88
N ASP A 3 16.67 0.14 30.82
CA ASP A 3 16.16 0.33 32.17
C ASP A 3 17.00 1.44 32.82
N ILE A 4 16.37 2.54 33.22
CA ILE A 4 17.05 3.61 33.95
C ILE A 4 16.58 3.55 35.40
N VAL A 5 17.46 3.09 36.28
CA VAL A 5 17.28 3.22 37.72
C VAL A 5 17.66 4.65 38.09
N VAL A 6 16.68 5.54 38.16
CA VAL A 6 16.79 6.78 38.92
C VAL A 6 16.09 6.52 40.24
N SER A 7 16.68 7.03 41.32
CA SER A 7 16.47 6.78 42.75
C SER A 7 15.06 6.55 43.32
N ASP A 8 13.96 6.63 42.54
CA ASP A 8 12.62 6.76 43.12
C ASP A 8 11.62 5.64 42.75
N PHE A 9 11.77 4.86 41.66
CA PHE A 9 11.04 3.57 41.41
C PHE A 9 11.42 2.90 40.08
N ARG A 10 11.10 1.60 39.92
CA ARG A 10 11.31 0.86 38.66
C ARG A 10 10.23 1.20 37.63
N ARG A 11 10.66 1.68 36.46
CA ARG A 11 9.79 2.21 35.40
C ARG A 11 10.25 1.77 34.02
N ARG A 12 9.35 1.80 33.04
CA ARG A 12 9.67 1.52 31.63
C ARG A 12 9.05 2.57 30.72
N ARG A 13 9.82 3.03 29.73
CA ARG A 13 9.32 3.87 28.65
C ARG A 13 8.53 3.01 27.67
N VAL A 14 7.29 3.39 27.42
CA VAL A 14 6.37 2.74 26.47
C VAL A 14 5.95 3.78 25.44
N LYS A 15 6.05 3.41 24.16
CA LYS A 15 5.56 4.25 23.07
C LYS A 15 4.06 4.05 22.93
N VAL A 16 3.30 5.13 22.96
CA VAL A 16 1.85 5.14 22.79
C VAL A 16 1.54 5.94 21.54
N GLN A 17 0.65 5.39 20.71
CA GLN A 17 0.21 6.01 19.47
C GLN A 17 -1.22 6.50 19.62
N TYR A 18 -1.47 7.73 19.18
CA TYR A 18 -2.79 8.35 19.14
C TYR A 18 -3.14 8.67 17.70
N VAL A 19 -4.23 8.10 17.19
CA VAL A 19 -4.78 8.52 15.89
C VAL A 19 -5.32 9.94 16.05
N VAL A 20 -4.68 10.88 15.39
CA VAL A 20 -5.06 12.30 15.32
C VAL A 20 -6.11 12.48 14.23
N ALA A 21 -5.96 11.77 13.12
CA ALA A 21 -6.90 11.80 12.01
C ALA A 21 -6.93 10.48 11.24
N ASP A 22 -8.10 10.16 10.71
CA ASP A 22 -8.35 9.07 9.77
C ASP A 22 -9.20 9.67 8.64
N VAL A 23 -8.58 9.91 7.48
CA VAL A 23 -9.16 10.68 6.39
C VAL A 23 -9.05 9.89 5.09
N ARG A 24 -10.12 9.94 4.28
CA ARG A 24 -10.10 9.46 2.90
C ARG A 24 -10.10 10.65 1.94
N SER A 25 -9.24 10.59 0.92
CA SER A 25 -9.23 11.52 -0.21
C SER A 25 -9.26 10.75 -1.53
N SER A 26 -9.55 11.43 -2.62
CA SER A 26 -9.49 10.83 -3.96
C SER A 26 -9.03 11.85 -4.99
N ALA A 27 -8.22 11.42 -5.94
CA ALA A 27 -7.72 12.26 -7.03
C ALA A 27 -7.87 11.55 -8.38
N VAL A 28 -8.19 12.29 -9.43
CA VAL A 28 -8.21 11.75 -10.79
C VAL A 28 -6.87 12.05 -11.46
N VAL A 29 -6.17 11.01 -11.88
CA VAL A 29 -4.97 11.11 -12.71
C VAL A 29 -5.40 10.96 -14.17
N THR A 30 -5.26 12.03 -14.95
CA THR A 30 -5.42 11.99 -16.40
C THR A 30 -4.06 12.09 -17.07
N ALA A 31 -3.82 11.28 -18.10
CA ALA A 31 -2.53 11.20 -18.75
C ALA A 31 -2.63 10.86 -20.23
N THR A 32 -1.63 11.31 -20.98
CA THR A 32 -1.42 10.93 -22.38
C THR A 32 -0.24 9.97 -22.47
N LEU A 33 -0.53 8.69 -22.65
CA LEU A 33 0.47 7.63 -22.78
C LEU A 33 0.90 7.54 -24.25
N THR A 34 2.21 7.47 -24.49
CA THR A 34 2.78 7.42 -25.84
C THR A 34 3.37 6.04 -26.12
N VAL A 35 2.96 5.43 -27.24
CA VAL A 35 3.53 4.16 -27.70
C VAL A 35 5.01 4.37 -28.05
N PRO A 36 5.95 3.57 -27.51
CA PRO A 36 7.37 3.72 -27.78
C PRO A 36 7.74 3.62 -29.26
N GLN A 37 8.78 4.35 -29.69
CA GLN A 37 9.18 4.45 -31.10
C GLN A 37 9.55 3.11 -31.74
N ASN A 38 10.10 2.18 -30.96
CA ASN A 38 10.46 0.83 -31.38
C ASN A 38 9.27 -0.14 -31.47
N LYS A 39 8.04 0.35 -31.24
CA LYS A 39 6.81 -0.43 -31.27
C LYS A 39 5.90 0.07 -32.40
N PRO A 40 5.11 -0.80 -33.02
CA PRO A 40 4.19 -0.40 -34.09
C PRO A 40 3.04 0.45 -33.54
N ASP A 41 2.39 1.17 -34.44
CA ASP A 41 1.22 2.00 -34.14
C ASP A 41 0.10 1.17 -33.50
N ILE A 42 -0.64 1.79 -32.58
CA ILE A 42 -1.75 1.17 -31.85
C ILE A 42 -3.05 1.26 -32.64
N ALA A 43 -3.76 0.14 -32.75
CA ALA A 43 -5.14 0.10 -33.25
C ALA A 43 -6.15 0.14 -32.10
N SER A 44 -5.95 -0.67 -31.07
CA SER A 44 -6.84 -0.75 -29.91
C SER A 44 -6.10 -1.27 -28.67
N VAL A 45 -6.52 -0.80 -27.49
CA VAL A 45 -6.08 -1.37 -26.20
C VAL A 45 -6.87 -2.65 -25.94
N LEU A 46 -6.18 -3.72 -25.56
CA LEU A 46 -6.77 -5.00 -25.15
C LEU A 46 -6.99 -5.02 -23.64
N SER A 47 -5.95 -4.67 -22.89
CA SER A 47 -6.01 -4.57 -21.45
C SER A 47 -5.03 -3.51 -20.98
N ALA A 48 -5.32 -2.96 -19.81
CA ALA A 48 -4.48 -1.98 -19.17
C ALA A 48 -4.55 -2.17 -17.66
N GLU A 49 -3.41 -1.95 -17.03
CA GLU A 49 -3.22 -2.26 -15.62
C GLU A 49 -2.49 -1.10 -14.94
N GLU A 50 -3.09 -0.59 -13.87
CA GLU A 50 -2.60 0.54 -13.10
C GLU A 50 -2.00 0.05 -11.79
N SER A 51 -0.83 0.56 -11.44
CA SER A 51 -0.17 0.27 -10.16
C SER A 51 0.34 1.55 -9.54
N PRO A 52 -0.44 2.21 -8.65
CA PRO A 52 0.01 3.39 -7.93
C PRO A 52 1.03 3.01 -6.86
N VAL A 53 2.11 3.77 -6.78
CA VAL A 53 3.15 3.63 -5.76
C VAL A 53 3.44 5.00 -5.15
N ILE A 54 3.37 5.09 -3.83
CA ILE A 54 3.75 6.29 -3.09
C ILE A 54 5.28 6.33 -3.02
N THR A 55 5.87 7.44 -3.47
CA THR A 55 7.32 7.65 -3.44
C THR A 55 7.74 8.49 -2.25
N LYS A 56 6.88 9.43 -1.81
CA LYS A 56 7.19 10.32 -0.69
C LYS A 56 5.92 10.83 -0.02
N VAL A 57 5.98 10.93 1.31
CA VAL A 57 4.95 11.57 2.14
C VAL A 57 5.61 12.68 2.94
N THR A 58 5.13 13.90 2.78
CA THR A 58 5.63 15.08 3.50
C THR A 58 4.50 15.68 4.31
N MET A 59 4.76 16.02 5.57
CA MET A 59 3.77 16.65 6.42
C MET A 59 4.18 18.08 6.75
N ILE A 60 3.28 19.02 6.45
CA ILE A 60 3.38 20.42 6.83
C ILE A 60 2.20 20.74 7.78
N PRO A 61 2.25 21.86 8.52
CA PRO A 61 1.15 22.22 9.42
C PRO A 61 -0.20 22.22 8.68
N GLY A 62 -1.11 21.32 9.09
CA GLY A 62 -2.46 21.21 8.53
C GLY A 62 -2.61 20.41 7.23
N THR A 63 -1.52 19.93 6.60
CA THR A 63 -1.60 19.24 5.30
C THR A 63 -0.59 18.09 5.18
N VAL A 64 -1.05 16.97 4.65
CA VAL A 64 -0.21 15.84 4.22
C VAL A 64 -0.10 15.89 2.69
N ILE A 65 1.13 15.99 2.20
CA ILE A 65 1.48 15.99 0.77
C ILE A 65 1.93 14.57 0.41
N ILE A 66 1.26 13.95 -0.55
CA ILE A 66 1.51 12.59 -1.01
C ILE A 66 2.01 12.66 -2.43
N GLU A 67 3.24 12.21 -2.67
CA GLU A 67 3.86 12.14 -3.99
C GLU A 67 4.01 10.67 -4.39
N GLY A 68 3.77 10.36 -5.65
CA GLY A 68 3.87 9.01 -6.15
C GLY A 68 3.85 8.92 -7.67
N THR A 69 3.81 7.69 -8.17
CA THR A 69 3.76 7.39 -9.59
C THR A 69 2.71 6.31 -9.83
N VAL A 70 1.89 6.46 -10.87
CA VAL A 70 1.07 5.39 -11.43
C VAL A 70 1.82 4.77 -12.59
N SER A 71 2.18 3.49 -12.47
CA SER A 71 2.68 2.69 -13.59
C SER A 71 1.51 2.07 -14.35
N PHE A 72 1.60 2.09 -15.68
CA PHE A 72 0.62 1.57 -16.61
C PHE A 72 1.26 0.48 -17.46
N ASN A 73 0.70 -0.72 -17.42
CA ASN A 73 1.07 -1.84 -18.27
C ASN A 73 -0.02 -1.98 -19.34
N ILE A 74 0.29 -1.69 -20.61
CA ILE A 74 -0.69 -1.65 -21.70
C ILE A 74 -0.44 -2.79 -22.69
N LEU A 75 -1.41 -3.70 -22.79
CA LEU A 75 -1.48 -4.70 -23.86
C LEU A 75 -2.37 -4.17 -24.98
N TYR A 76 -1.92 -4.26 -26.22
CA TYR A 76 -2.62 -3.66 -27.36
C TYR A 76 -2.46 -4.44 -28.66
N VAL A 77 -3.38 -4.22 -29.60
CA VAL A 77 -3.28 -4.70 -30.99
C VAL A 77 -2.64 -3.63 -31.85
N ALA A 78 -1.62 -4.01 -32.62
CA ALA A 78 -0.98 -3.09 -33.56
C ALA A 78 -1.83 -2.85 -34.82
N ALA A 79 -1.73 -1.65 -35.38
CA ALA A 79 -2.31 -1.24 -36.65
C ALA A 79 -1.54 -1.82 -37.86
N LEU A 80 -1.35 -3.14 -37.87
CA LEU A 80 -0.69 -3.91 -38.93
C LEU A 80 -1.66 -4.94 -39.53
N PRO A 81 -1.46 -5.39 -40.78
CA PRO A 81 -2.37 -6.34 -41.43
C PRO A 81 -2.58 -7.65 -40.65
N THR A 82 -1.54 -8.13 -39.95
CA THR A 82 -1.59 -9.37 -39.16
C THR A 82 -2.10 -9.17 -37.73
N GLN A 83 -2.45 -7.93 -37.34
CA GLN A 83 -2.92 -7.57 -35.99
C GLN A 83 -2.13 -8.23 -34.84
N PRO A 84 -0.79 -8.11 -34.79
CA PRO A 84 -0.01 -8.69 -33.71
C PRO A 84 -0.33 -7.99 -32.38
N VAL A 85 -0.27 -8.74 -31.30
CA VAL A 85 -0.39 -8.22 -29.94
C VAL A 85 0.98 -7.70 -29.50
N HIS A 86 0.99 -6.53 -28.89
CA HIS A 86 2.17 -5.86 -28.36
C HIS A 86 1.90 -5.32 -26.97
N PHE A 87 2.99 -4.98 -26.28
CA PHE A 87 2.98 -4.46 -24.93
C PHE A 87 3.88 -3.22 -24.81
N PHE A 88 3.49 -2.25 -24.00
CA PHE A 88 4.36 -1.18 -23.53
C PHE A 88 4.01 -0.73 -22.12
N GLU A 89 4.99 -0.15 -21.45
CA GLU A 89 4.85 0.43 -20.11
C GLU A 89 4.91 1.96 -20.19
N ALA A 90 4.18 2.62 -19.29
CA ALA A 90 4.27 4.05 -19.09
C ALA A 90 4.15 4.38 -17.60
N SER A 91 4.69 5.52 -17.17
CA SER A 91 4.61 5.95 -15.79
C SER A 91 4.23 7.42 -15.72
N VAL A 92 3.30 7.74 -14.82
CA VAL A 92 2.77 9.10 -14.66
C VAL A 92 2.89 9.51 -13.19
N PRO A 93 3.61 10.60 -12.86
CA PRO A 93 3.68 11.07 -11.49
C PRO A 93 2.34 11.68 -11.04
N PHE A 94 2.05 11.61 -9.75
CA PHE A 94 0.93 12.31 -9.13
C PHE A 94 1.37 12.98 -7.84
N THR A 95 0.61 14.01 -7.45
CA THR A 95 0.74 14.68 -6.16
C THR A 95 -0.65 14.98 -5.63
N GLU A 96 -0.91 14.58 -4.39
CA GLU A 96 -2.18 14.79 -3.71
C GLU A 96 -1.96 15.54 -2.38
N PHE A 97 -2.87 16.45 -2.06
CA PHE A 97 -2.83 17.29 -0.86
C PHE A 97 -4.04 16.98 0.03
N VAL A 98 -3.80 16.36 1.18
CA VAL A 98 -4.85 16.00 2.13
C VAL A 98 -4.81 16.96 3.30
N ASN A 99 -5.86 17.76 3.46
CA ASN A 99 -5.98 18.71 4.58
C ASN A 99 -6.40 17.97 5.85
N ILE A 100 -5.54 18.03 6.86
CA ILE A 100 -5.74 17.38 8.15
C ILE A 100 -5.56 18.42 9.25
N SER A 101 -6.70 18.91 9.76
CA SER A 101 -6.72 19.88 10.86
C SER A 101 -6.05 19.28 12.11
N GLY A 102 -5.04 19.96 12.64
CA GLY A 102 -4.28 19.50 13.81
C GLY A 102 -3.08 18.62 13.50
N ALA A 103 -2.76 18.36 12.21
CA ALA A 103 -1.49 17.76 11.84
C ALA A 103 -0.33 18.74 12.14
N LEU A 104 0.60 18.32 13.01
CA LEU A 104 1.78 19.10 13.41
C LEU A 104 3.06 18.40 12.96
N PRO A 105 4.13 19.15 12.65
CA PRO A 105 5.45 18.57 12.41
C PRO A 105 5.86 17.61 13.54
N GLY A 106 6.32 16.40 13.17
CA GLY A 106 6.74 15.36 14.12
C GLY A 106 5.70 14.24 14.40
N MET A 107 4.45 14.40 13.95
CA MET A 107 3.52 13.28 13.78
C MET A 107 3.93 12.36 12.61
N VAL A 108 3.42 11.14 12.59
CA VAL A 108 3.64 10.15 11.52
C VAL A 108 2.36 10.07 10.67
N ALA A 109 2.49 10.17 9.35
CA ALA A 109 1.38 9.94 8.42
C ALA A 109 1.57 8.59 7.72
N GLU A 110 0.64 7.67 7.97
CA GLU A 110 0.54 6.41 7.24
C GLU A 110 -0.47 6.58 6.09
N VAL A 111 -0.06 6.23 4.88
CA VAL A 111 -0.84 6.48 3.66
C VAL A 111 -0.92 5.21 2.85
N THR A 112 -2.14 4.80 2.50
CA THR A 112 -2.42 3.74 1.52
C THR A 112 -3.07 4.37 0.30
N VAL A 113 -2.65 3.95 -0.89
CA VAL A 113 -3.26 4.35 -2.16
C VAL A 113 -3.80 3.12 -2.88
N THR A 114 -5.01 3.24 -3.43
CA THR A 114 -5.57 2.23 -4.34
C THR A 114 -6.05 2.91 -5.62
N ALA A 115 -6.03 2.21 -6.74
CA ALA A 115 -6.59 2.68 -8.00
C ALA A 115 -7.94 2.00 -8.27
N GLN A 116 -8.93 2.77 -8.69
CA GLN A 116 -10.08 2.21 -9.41
C GLN A 116 -9.66 1.81 -10.82
N PHE A 117 -10.40 0.88 -11.41
CA PHE A 117 -10.18 0.47 -12.80
C PHE A 117 -10.33 1.69 -13.73
N GLY A 118 -9.26 2.00 -14.47
CA GLY A 118 -9.18 3.17 -15.33
C GLY A 118 -9.89 3.00 -16.67
N SER A 119 -10.04 4.12 -17.38
CA SER A 119 -10.53 4.16 -18.76
C SER A 119 -9.41 4.51 -19.73
N TYR A 120 -9.37 3.81 -20.87
CA TYR A 120 -8.32 3.95 -21.88
C TYR A 120 -8.91 4.19 -23.25
N ARG A 121 -8.49 5.26 -23.90
CA ARG A 121 -8.99 5.63 -25.22
C ARG A 121 -7.84 5.90 -26.17
N VAL A 122 -7.80 5.17 -27.28
CA VAL A 122 -6.88 5.47 -28.38
C VAL A 122 -7.36 6.73 -29.08
N VAL A 123 -6.52 7.77 -29.10
CA VAL A 123 -6.83 9.07 -29.72
C VAL A 123 -5.94 9.40 -30.91
N GLY A 124 -4.92 8.57 -31.15
CA GLY A 124 -4.02 8.69 -32.29
C GLY A 124 -3.21 7.40 -32.48
N PRO A 125 -2.42 7.30 -33.57
CA PRO A 125 -1.70 6.08 -33.93
C PRO A 125 -0.64 5.66 -32.89
N ARG A 126 -0.24 6.56 -31.99
CA ARG A 126 0.73 6.28 -30.92
C ARG A 126 0.32 6.89 -29.59
N THR A 127 -0.96 7.18 -29.40
CA THR A 127 -1.43 8.00 -28.28
C THR A 127 -2.66 7.40 -27.63
N VAL A 128 -2.57 7.15 -26.33
CA VAL A 128 -3.66 6.64 -25.49
C VAL A 128 -3.93 7.64 -24.37
N GLU A 129 -5.16 8.10 -24.26
CA GLU A 129 -5.62 8.83 -23.08
C GLU A 129 -6.02 7.84 -21.99
N ALA A 130 -5.45 8.03 -20.80
CA ALA A 130 -5.75 7.27 -19.59
C ALA A 130 -6.40 8.19 -18.54
N SER A 131 -7.42 7.69 -17.86
CA SER A 131 -8.03 8.36 -16.70
C SER A 131 -8.25 7.34 -15.60
N VAL A 132 -7.65 7.60 -14.43
CA VAL A 132 -7.65 6.69 -13.27
C VAL A 132 -8.07 7.46 -12.03
N LEU A 133 -9.02 6.93 -11.27
CA LEU A 133 -9.34 7.48 -9.94
C LEU A 133 -8.46 6.79 -8.89
N LEU A 134 -7.64 7.56 -8.19
CA LEU A 134 -6.89 7.12 -7.03
C LEU A 134 -7.69 7.42 -5.76
N GLU A 135 -7.75 6.46 -4.85
CA GLU A 135 -8.31 6.60 -3.50
C GLU A 135 -7.17 6.53 -2.49
N PHE A 136 -7.09 7.52 -1.62
CA PHE A 136 -6.09 7.64 -0.56
C PHE A 136 -6.75 7.44 0.80
N HIS A 137 -6.13 6.63 1.65
CA HIS A 137 -6.48 6.50 3.06
C HIS A 137 -5.29 6.98 3.89
N VAL A 138 -5.48 8.07 4.63
CA VAL A 138 -4.44 8.75 5.41
C VAL A 138 -4.77 8.65 6.88
N ILE A 139 -3.89 8.03 7.65
CA ILE A 139 -3.95 7.96 9.12
C ILE A 139 -2.79 8.78 9.68
N VAL A 140 -3.10 9.82 10.45
CA VAL A 140 -2.09 10.63 11.15
C VAL A 140 -2.01 10.19 12.59
N ILE A 141 -0.81 9.84 13.03
CA ILE A 141 -0.51 9.28 14.33
C ILE A 141 0.42 10.22 15.08
N ARG A 142 0.03 10.61 16.29
CA ARG A 142 0.92 11.25 17.25
C ARG A 142 1.50 10.20 18.17
N GLU A 143 2.82 10.16 18.24
CA GLU A 143 3.53 9.24 19.12
C GLU A 143 3.94 9.97 20.41
N GLU A 144 3.69 9.35 21.55
CA GLU A 144 4.09 9.84 22.87
C GLU A 144 4.87 8.74 23.59
N ILE A 145 5.95 9.09 24.30
CA ILE A 145 6.66 8.15 25.17
C ILE A 145 6.21 8.39 26.60
N VAL A 146 5.55 7.39 27.19
CA VAL A 146 5.09 7.42 28.59
C VAL A 146 5.94 6.51 29.46
N GLU A 147 6.19 6.93 30.70
CA GLU A 147 6.92 6.12 31.69
C GLU A 147 5.92 5.37 32.59
N VAL A 148 5.67 4.09 32.29
CA VAL A 148 4.80 3.23 33.12
C VAL A 148 5.54 2.73 34.35
N ALA A 149 4.86 2.73 35.50
CA ALA A 149 5.41 2.21 36.75
C ALA A 149 5.33 0.68 36.79
N LEU A 150 6.46 0.02 37.09
CA LEU A 150 6.54 -1.44 37.24
C LEU A 150 6.45 -1.87 38.71
N GLU A 151 6.90 -0.99 39.60
CA GLU A 151 6.94 -1.18 41.05
C GLU A 151 6.59 0.13 41.77
N VAL A 152 6.07 0.02 43.00
CA VAL A 152 5.76 1.17 43.85
C VAL A 152 7.02 1.60 44.61
N PRO A 153 7.35 2.90 44.67
CA PRO A 153 8.39 3.41 45.57
C PRO A 153 8.21 2.91 47.00
N ARG A 154 9.28 2.43 47.64
CA ARG A 154 9.22 1.91 49.02
C ARG A 154 8.87 2.97 50.07
N GLU A 155 8.90 4.25 49.69
CA GLU A 155 8.78 5.42 50.55
C GLU A 155 7.34 5.95 50.64
N ILE A 156 6.38 5.39 49.90
CA ILE A 156 4.98 5.84 49.93
C ILE A 156 4.27 5.30 51.17
N VAL A 157 3.80 6.22 52.02
CA VAL A 157 3.02 5.93 53.23
C VAL A 157 1.68 6.69 53.16
N PRO A 158 0.52 6.04 53.42
CA PRO A 158 0.36 4.61 53.72
C PRO A 158 0.72 3.71 52.52
N VAL A 159 1.15 2.48 52.80
CA VAL A 159 1.51 1.50 51.76
C VAL A 159 0.30 1.30 50.85
N PRO A 160 0.40 1.61 49.55
CA PRO A 160 -0.76 1.58 48.68
C PRO A 160 -1.08 0.15 48.23
N THR A 161 -2.35 -0.11 47.96
CA THR A 161 -2.82 -1.34 47.33
C THR A 161 -2.48 -1.30 45.85
N VAL A 162 -1.85 -2.37 45.34
CA VAL A 162 -1.33 -2.45 43.98
C VAL A 162 -2.10 -3.51 43.19
N THR A 163 -2.70 -3.12 42.08
CA THR A 163 -3.19 -4.08 41.07
C THR A 163 -2.24 -4.07 39.89
N LYS A 164 -1.54 -5.18 39.67
CA LYS A 164 -0.70 -5.37 38.47
C LYS A 164 -1.52 -5.98 37.34
N ARG A 165 -1.11 -5.69 36.11
CA ARG A 165 -1.71 -6.25 34.90
C ARG A 165 -0.62 -6.58 33.89
N LYS A 166 -0.79 -7.70 33.20
CA LYS A 166 0.08 -8.11 32.10
C LYS A 166 -0.55 -7.71 30.78
N ILE A 167 0.25 -7.15 29.89
CA ILE A 167 -0.15 -6.91 28.51
C ILE A 167 0.93 -7.43 27.56
N ALA A 168 0.50 -8.01 26.44
CA ALA A 168 1.41 -8.28 25.34
C ALA A 168 1.57 -6.97 24.57
N LEU A 169 2.70 -6.31 24.72
CA LEU A 169 3.05 -5.19 23.88
C LEU A 169 3.75 -5.74 22.63
N GLU A 170 3.17 -5.43 21.48
CA GLU A 170 3.76 -5.69 20.18
C GLU A 170 4.62 -4.48 19.81
N GLU A 171 5.93 -4.61 20.02
CA GLU A 171 6.88 -3.58 19.60
C GLU A 171 7.37 -3.95 18.19
N ALA A 172 6.92 -3.21 17.17
CA ALA A 172 7.48 -3.27 15.82
C ALA A 172 8.89 -2.70 15.87
N LEU A 173 9.87 -3.57 16.10
CA LEU A 173 11.21 -3.17 16.51
C LEU A 173 12.17 -3.08 15.35
N LEU A 174 11.98 -3.89 14.31
CA LEU A 174 12.97 -4.07 13.27
C LEU A 174 12.32 -4.15 11.89
N ARG A 175 12.83 -3.35 10.96
CA ARG A 175 12.44 -3.34 9.55
C ARG A 175 13.64 -3.71 8.71
N GLY A 176 13.42 -4.46 7.65
CA GLY A 176 14.47 -4.82 6.71
C GLY A 176 13.92 -4.96 5.30
N GLN A 177 14.83 -4.80 4.34
CA GLN A 177 14.56 -5.03 2.93
C GLN A 177 15.55 -6.05 2.39
N GLY A 178 15.13 -6.81 1.40
CA GLY A 178 15.97 -7.76 0.69
C GLY A 178 15.46 -7.97 -0.72
N GLN A 179 16.23 -8.69 -1.51
CA GLN A 179 15.81 -9.13 -2.84
C GLN A 179 16.07 -10.62 -2.99
N ALA A 180 15.19 -11.29 -3.73
CA ALA A 180 15.40 -12.66 -4.19
C ALA A 180 15.49 -12.67 -5.72
N ILE A 181 16.56 -13.26 -6.25
CA ILE A 181 16.67 -13.55 -7.68
C ILE A 181 16.06 -14.93 -7.89
N VAL A 182 15.07 -14.99 -8.76
CA VAL A 182 14.28 -16.19 -9.03
C VAL A 182 14.53 -16.59 -10.48
N GLU A 183 15.02 -17.81 -10.69
CA GLU A 183 15.25 -18.37 -12.02
C GLU A 183 14.59 -19.76 -12.10
N GLY A 184 13.82 -19.98 -13.16
CA GLY A 184 13.13 -21.25 -13.37
C GLY A 184 12.65 -21.40 -14.81
N ASP A 185 12.30 -22.62 -15.18
CA ASP A 185 11.82 -22.94 -16.53
C ASP A 185 10.32 -23.23 -16.52
N ILE A 186 9.61 -22.66 -17.49
CA ILE A 186 8.23 -22.98 -17.82
C ILE A 186 8.21 -23.81 -19.10
N ILE A 187 7.55 -24.97 -19.05
CA ILE A 187 7.42 -25.88 -20.19
C ILE A 187 6.07 -25.66 -20.87
N ILE A 188 6.09 -25.37 -22.18
CA ILE A 188 4.89 -25.25 -23.00
C ILE A 188 4.30 -26.65 -23.21
N PRO A 189 3.07 -26.90 -22.74
CA PRO A 189 2.46 -28.22 -22.79
C PRO A 189 2.19 -28.66 -24.25
N PRO A 190 2.21 -29.97 -24.54
CA PRO A 190 2.20 -30.49 -25.92
C PRO A 190 0.97 -30.06 -26.74
N GLU A 191 -0.16 -29.79 -26.09
CA GLU A 191 -1.41 -29.35 -26.71
C GLU A 191 -1.33 -27.91 -27.26
N LYS A 192 -0.34 -27.12 -26.80
CA LYS A 192 -0.07 -25.77 -27.31
C LYS A 192 1.08 -25.81 -28.31
N PRO A 193 1.12 -24.93 -29.33
CA PRO A 193 2.23 -24.88 -30.27
C PRO A 193 3.52 -24.41 -29.58
N PRO A 194 4.69 -24.79 -30.11
CA PRO A 194 5.95 -24.23 -29.64
C PRO A 194 6.00 -22.71 -29.79
N ALA A 195 6.72 -22.01 -28.91
CA ALA A 195 6.94 -20.58 -29.00
C ALA A 195 7.93 -20.23 -30.13
N ARG A 196 7.54 -19.25 -30.95
CA ARG A 196 8.41 -18.60 -31.93
C ARG A 196 8.94 -17.26 -31.43
N THR A 197 8.08 -16.47 -30.77
CA THR A 197 8.41 -15.13 -30.29
C THR A 197 7.60 -14.82 -29.05
N ILE A 198 8.22 -14.16 -28.07
CA ILE A 198 7.54 -13.68 -26.87
C ILE A 198 6.84 -12.35 -27.17
N VAL A 199 5.59 -12.25 -26.77
CA VAL A 199 4.82 -11.00 -26.80
C VAL A 199 5.06 -10.22 -25.51
N HIS A 200 4.84 -10.86 -24.37
CA HIS A 200 4.95 -10.25 -23.04
C HIS A 200 5.08 -11.35 -21.98
N VAL A 201 5.65 -11.00 -20.83
CA VAL A 201 5.62 -11.81 -19.62
C VAL A 201 5.16 -10.92 -18.48
N ASP A 202 4.17 -11.38 -17.75
CA ASP A 202 3.76 -10.80 -16.47
C ASP A 202 4.10 -11.79 -15.36
N ALA A 203 4.39 -11.29 -14.16
CA ALA A 203 4.68 -12.12 -13.01
C ALA A 203 4.29 -11.45 -11.70
N ALA A 204 3.61 -12.22 -10.85
CA ALA A 204 3.28 -11.84 -9.49
C ALA A 204 4.04 -12.73 -8.50
N SER A 205 4.48 -12.13 -7.38
CA SER A 205 5.13 -12.85 -6.29
C SER A 205 4.21 -12.95 -5.09
N ARG A 206 4.15 -14.12 -4.46
CA ARG A 206 3.42 -14.34 -3.21
C ARG A 206 4.29 -15.03 -2.18
N VAL A 207 4.28 -14.52 -0.96
CA VAL A 207 4.92 -15.17 0.20
C VAL A 207 4.07 -16.35 0.65
N THR A 208 4.69 -17.52 0.80
CA THR A 208 4.06 -18.74 1.33
C THR A 208 4.39 -18.96 2.81
N SER A 209 5.57 -18.52 3.26
CA SER A 209 5.95 -18.52 4.67
C SER A 209 7.07 -17.52 4.93
N ALA A 210 7.09 -16.95 6.13
CA ALA A 210 8.19 -16.16 6.64
C ALA A 210 8.59 -16.68 8.02
N GLU A 211 9.87 -16.94 8.22
CA GLU A 211 10.40 -17.53 9.45
C GLU A 211 11.52 -16.63 9.99
N ALA A 212 11.31 -16.08 11.19
CA ALA A 212 12.34 -15.35 11.91
C ALA A 212 13.36 -16.32 12.50
N ILE A 213 14.64 -16.10 12.22
CA ILE A 213 15.76 -16.77 12.87
C ILE A 213 16.78 -15.70 13.31
N VAL A 214 17.86 -16.14 13.97
CA VAL A 214 18.90 -15.22 14.47
C VAL A 214 19.41 -14.30 13.35
N ASN A 215 19.19 -12.99 13.53
CA ASN A 215 19.54 -11.86 12.66
C ASN A 215 19.02 -11.91 11.22
N LYS A 216 18.05 -12.77 10.90
CA LYS A 216 17.47 -12.80 9.56
C LYS A 216 16.05 -13.36 9.53
N VAL A 217 15.32 -12.97 8.49
CA VAL A 217 14.05 -13.61 8.13
C VAL A 217 14.26 -14.45 6.87
N ILE A 218 13.89 -15.73 6.94
CA ILE A 218 13.81 -16.62 5.76
C ILE A 218 12.43 -16.46 5.16
N VAL A 219 12.37 -16.08 3.88
CA VAL A 219 11.12 -15.89 3.15
C VAL A 219 11.02 -16.98 2.10
N ARG A 220 9.96 -17.77 2.13
CA ARG A 220 9.63 -18.71 1.03
C ARG A 220 8.43 -18.17 0.30
N GLY A 221 8.42 -18.32 -1.02
CA GLY A 221 7.33 -17.84 -1.85
C GLY A 221 7.32 -18.50 -3.21
N VAL A 222 6.40 -18.03 -4.04
CA VAL A 222 6.25 -18.45 -5.43
C VAL A 222 6.16 -17.21 -6.30
N VAL A 223 6.87 -17.22 -7.43
CA VAL A 223 6.61 -16.31 -8.54
C VAL A 223 5.75 -17.06 -9.54
N SER A 224 4.52 -16.59 -9.74
CA SER A 224 3.61 -17.10 -10.76
C SER A 224 3.75 -16.20 -11.98
N ALA A 225 4.25 -16.75 -13.08
CA ALA A 225 4.49 -16.01 -14.31
C ALA A 225 3.57 -16.49 -15.42
N THR A 226 3.01 -15.53 -16.16
CA THR A 226 2.23 -15.77 -17.38
C THR A 226 2.97 -15.22 -18.58
N VAL A 227 3.23 -16.08 -19.56
CA VAL A 227 3.93 -15.70 -20.79
C VAL A 227 2.97 -15.74 -21.97
N LEU A 228 2.76 -14.57 -22.59
CA LEU A 228 2.10 -14.43 -23.88
C LEU A 228 3.14 -14.61 -25.00
N TYR A 229 2.86 -15.48 -25.96
CA TYR A 229 3.77 -15.78 -27.07
C TYR A 229 3.01 -16.06 -28.37
N VAL A 230 3.71 -15.89 -29.49
CA VAL A 230 3.26 -16.30 -30.82
C VAL A 230 3.71 -17.74 -31.08
N GLY A 231 2.77 -18.60 -31.44
CA GLY A 231 3.04 -20.00 -31.78
C GLY A 231 3.80 -20.15 -33.11
N ALA A 232 4.61 -21.20 -33.22
CA ALA A 232 5.31 -21.58 -34.46
C ALA A 232 4.36 -22.29 -35.46
N LEU A 233 3.24 -21.65 -35.79
CA LEU A 233 2.24 -22.10 -36.77
C LEU A 233 2.15 -21.11 -37.97
N PRO A 234 1.65 -21.54 -39.14
CA PRO A 234 1.54 -20.69 -40.34
C PRO A 234 0.61 -19.49 -40.16
N ASP A 235 -0.54 -19.75 -39.52
CA ASP A 235 -1.48 -18.73 -39.07
C ASP A 235 -1.05 -18.36 -37.65
N GLN A 236 -1.00 -17.07 -37.29
CA GLN A 236 -0.38 -16.58 -36.04
C GLN A 236 -1.42 -16.34 -34.92
N PRO A 237 -1.80 -17.36 -34.12
CA PRO A 237 -2.50 -17.13 -32.86
C PRO A 237 -1.52 -16.77 -31.74
N VAL A 238 -1.96 -15.86 -30.88
CA VAL A 238 -1.33 -15.62 -29.58
C VAL A 238 -1.77 -16.73 -28.62
N HIS A 239 -0.83 -17.21 -27.82
CA HIS A 239 -1.03 -18.22 -26.79
C HIS A 239 -0.47 -17.71 -25.46
N ALA A 240 -1.04 -18.20 -24.37
CA ALA A 240 -0.49 -18.02 -23.03
C ALA A 240 0.08 -19.34 -22.51
N VAL A 241 1.10 -19.29 -21.66
CA VAL A 241 1.50 -20.39 -20.78
C VAL A 241 1.79 -19.81 -19.40
N GLU A 242 1.34 -20.51 -18.36
CA GLU A 242 1.54 -20.13 -16.97
C GLU A 242 2.49 -21.12 -16.29
N GLY A 243 3.24 -20.64 -15.31
CA GLY A 243 4.09 -21.50 -14.49
C GLY A 243 4.49 -20.85 -13.17
N ASP A 244 4.64 -21.70 -12.16
CA ASP A 244 5.03 -21.33 -10.81
C ASP A 244 6.51 -21.65 -10.59
N ILE A 245 7.26 -20.66 -10.10
CA ILE A 245 8.68 -20.79 -9.79
C ILE A 245 8.86 -20.50 -8.29
N PRO A 246 9.15 -21.53 -7.47
CA PRO A 246 9.35 -21.34 -6.05
C PRO A 246 10.66 -20.59 -5.80
N PHE A 247 10.68 -19.74 -4.77
CA PHE A 247 11.88 -19.04 -4.36
C PHE A 247 12.09 -19.09 -2.84
N THR A 248 13.34 -18.92 -2.44
CA THR A 248 13.73 -18.63 -1.06
C THR A 248 14.55 -17.36 -1.04
N GLY A 249 14.08 -16.35 -0.31
CA GLY A 249 14.76 -15.09 -0.06
C GLY A 249 15.20 -14.97 1.39
N PHE A 250 16.10 -14.02 1.64
CA PHE A 250 16.59 -13.70 2.97
C PHE A 250 16.59 -12.20 3.17
N ILE A 251 16.16 -11.76 4.35
CA ILE A 251 16.25 -10.37 4.77
C ILE A 251 17.10 -10.34 6.03
N VAL A 252 18.25 -9.66 5.97
CA VAL A 252 19.13 -9.49 7.13
C VAL A 252 18.57 -8.38 7.99
N ILE A 253 18.29 -8.69 9.25
CA ILE A 253 17.72 -7.77 10.21
C ILE A 253 18.35 -8.06 11.57
N ASP A 254 19.25 -7.19 12.01
CA ASP A 254 19.95 -7.37 13.28
C ASP A 254 18.99 -7.33 14.47
N GLY A 255 19.13 -8.28 15.40
CA GLY A 255 18.30 -8.38 16.60
C GLY A 255 17.00 -9.17 16.41
N VAL A 256 16.80 -9.81 15.25
CA VAL A 256 15.75 -10.82 15.07
C VAL A 256 16.17 -12.13 15.75
N ASP A 257 15.27 -12.75 16.49
CA ASP A 257 15.46 -14.07 17.11
C ASP A 257 14.31 -15.04 16.73
N PRO A 258 14.54 -16.36 16.83
CA PRO A 258 13.48 -17.36 16.67
C PRO A 258 12.26 -17.09 17.56
N GLY A 259 11.06 -17.20 16.98
CA GLY A 259 9.78 -16.99 17.67
C GLY A 259 9.21 -15.56 17.54
N MET A 260 9.96 -14.63 16.95
CA MET A 260 9.40 -13.34 16.53
C MET A 260 8.48 -13.50 15.33
N ILE A 261 7.46 -12.66 15.22
CA ILE A 261 6.50 -12.67 14.10
C ILE A 261 7.08 -11.78 13.00
N ALA A 262 7.29 -12.32 11.81
CA ALA A 262 7.76 -11.58 10.66
C ALA A 262 6.64 -11.42 9.63
N VAL A 263 6.16 -10.19 9.44
CA VAL A 263 5.21 -9.85 8.37
C VAL A 263 6.03 -9.41 7.15
N VAL A 264 5.83 -10.08 6.02
CA VAL A 264 6.64 -9.87 4.81
C VAL A 264 5.75 -9.60 3.61
N THR A 265 6.04 -8.54 2.88
CA THR A 265 5.44 -8.24 1.57
C THR A 265 6.44 -8.53 0.46
N SER A 266 5.96 -9.02 -0.68
CA SER A 266 6.78 -9.29 -1.87
C SER A 266 6.24 -8.57 -3.10
N ARG A 267 7.13 -8.08 -3.96
CA ARG A 267 6.79 -7.47 -5.25
C ARG A 267 7.82 -7.89 -6.31
N VAL A 268 7.37 -8.28 -7.50
CA VAL A 268 8.26 -8.47 -8.66
C VAL A 268 8.67 -7.10 -9.19
N GLU A 269 9.97 -6.79 -9.20
CA GLU A 269 10.51 -5.53 -9.72
C GLU A 269 10.91 -5.63 -11.19
N HIS A 270 11.36 -6.81 -11.60
CA HIS A 270 11.73 -7.08 -12.97
C HIS A 270 11.43 -8.54 -13.28
N VAL A 271 10.93 -8.80 -14.48
CA VAL A 271 10.77 -10.15 -15.03
C VAL A 271 11.22 -10.16 -16.48
N SER A 272 11.92 -11.22 -16.87
CA SER A 272 12.35 -11.46 -18.23
C SER A 272 12.15 -12.92 -18.59
N VAL A 273 12.00 -13.18 -19.88
CA VAL A 273 11.84 -14.54 -20.42
C VAL A 273 12.72 -14.74 -21.65
N ASP A 274 13.41 -15.87 -21.69
CA ASP A 274 14.18 -16.33 -22.86
C ASP A 274 13.59 -17.65 -23.39
N ILE A 275 13.54 -17.81 -24.71
CA ILE A 275 13.22 -19.09 -25.34
C ILE A 275 14.51 -19.91 -25.40
N ILE A 276 14.66 -20.91 -24.52
CA ILE A 276 15.82 -21.82 -24.51
C ILE A 276 15.66 -22.88 -25.60
N GLU A 277 14.46 -23.45 -25.67
CA GLU A 277 14.01 -24.35 -26.73
C GLU A 277 12.58 -23.95 -27.10
N PRO A 278 12.06 -24.36 -28.28
CA PRO A 278 10.72 -23.98 -28.71
C PRO A 278 9.60 -24.29 -27.69
N ARG A 279 9.79 -25.21 -26.74
CA ARG A 279 8.82 -25.51 -25.67
C ARG A 279 9.35 -25.24 -24.25
N ARG A 280 10.54 -24.65 -24.09
CA ARG A 280 11.17 -24.41 -22.79
C ARG A 280 11.54 -22.94 -22.66
N LEU A 281 10.83 -22.25 -21.77
CA LEU A 281 10.98 -20.83 -21.52
C LEU A 281 11.69 -20.63 -20.19
N ARG A 282 12.78 -19.87 -20.16
CA ARG A 282 13.48 -19.52 -18.93
C ARG A 282 13.00 -18.18 -18.42
N ILE A 283 12.47 -18.16 -17.21
CA ILE A 283 12.04 -16.95 -16.52
C ILE A 283 13.14 -16.54 -15.54
N ARG A 284 13.46 -15.24 -15.53
CA ARG A 284 14.28 -14.61 -14.49
C ARG A 284 13.50 -13.44 -13.91
N ALA A 285 13.29 -13.46 -12.61
CA ALA A 285 12.61 -12.41 -11.88
C ALA A 285 13.44 -11.89 -10.71
N ILE A 286 13.35 -10.60 -10.44
CA ILE A 286 13.88 -9.96 -9.23
C ILE A 286 12.69 -9.63 -8.34
N VAL A 287 12.62 -10.24 -7.17
CA VAL A 287 11.56 -10.04 -6.19
C VAL A 287 12.09 -9.17 -5.05
N ALA A 288 11.54 -7.97 -4.89
CA ALA A 288 11.76 -7.16 -3.70
C ALA A 288 10.94 -7.71 -2.53
N LEU A 289 11.59 -7.78 -1.38
CA LEU A 289 11.01 -8.25 -0.13
C LEU A 289 11.16 -7.15 0.91
N SER A 290 10.10 -6.86 1.65
CA SER A 290 10.11 -5.95 2.79
C SER A 290 9.51 -6.66 4.00
N ALA A 291 10.22 -6.66 5.12
CA ALA A 291 9.77 -7.29 6.34
C ALA A 291 9.68 -6.31 7.49
N THR A 292 8.62 -6.45 8.28
CA THR A 292 8.50 -5.87 9.62
C THR A 292 8.45 -7.01 10.62
N VAL A 293 9.40 -7.03 11.55
CA VAL A 293 9.46 -8.03 12.61
C VAL A 293 8.91 -7.43 13.90
N VAL A 294 7.89 -8.11 14.43
CA VAL A 294 7.18 -7.74 15.65
C VAL A 294 7.65 -8.63 16.77
N ILE A 295 8.12 -8.01 17.86
CA ILE A 295 8.48 -8.72 19.08
C ILE A 295 7.30 -8.64 20.02
N ARG A 296 6.73 -9.80 20.34
CA ARG A 296 5.72 -9.90 21.39
C ARG A 296 6.42 -9.94 22.74
N ARG A 297 6.33 -8.86 23.52
CA ARG A 297 6.84 -8.83 24.90
C ARG A 297 5.69 -8.69 25.87
N GLU A 298 5.64 -9.57 26.85
CA GLU A 298 4.77 -9.36 28.00
C GLU A 298 5.39 -8.31 28.92
N ILE A 299 4.66 -7.25 29.19
CA ILE A 299 5.01 -6.25 30.19
C ILE A 299 3.99 -6.38 31.32
N GLU A 300 4.49 -6.59 32.54
CA GLU A 300 3.70 -6.46 33.76
C GLU A 300 3.94 -5.08 34.36
N PHE A 301 2.88 -4.30 34.53
CA PHE A 301 2.96 -2.95 35.08
C PHE A 301 1.83 -2.73 36.09
N ILE A 302 1.93 -1.64 36.85
CA ILE A 302 0.92 -1.26 37.83
C ILE A 302 -0.27 -0.64 37.10
N ALA A 303 -1.40 -1.34 37.12
CA ALA A 303 -2.63 -0.87 36.49
C ALA A 303 -3.45 0.05 37.39
N ARG A 304 -3.44 -0.20 38.71
CA ARG A 304 -4.06 0.65 39.72
C ARG A 304 -3.23 0.70 40.99
N LEU A 305 -3.29 1.85 41.65
CA LEU A 305 -2.60 2.16 42.90
C LEU A 305 -3.57 2.93 43.81
N GLU A 306 -3.80 2.48 45.04
CA GLU A 306 -4.73 3.15 45.97
C GLU A 306 -4.14 3.25 47.38
N PRO A 307 -3.93 4.47 47.95
CA PRO A 307 -4.14 5.79 47.34
C PRO A 307 -3.05 6.14 46.31
N VAL A 308 -3.37 7.03 45.36
CA VAL A 308 -2.41 7.51 44.35
C VAL A 308 -1.60 8.68 44.91
N PRO A 309 -0.25 8.66 44.87
CA PRO A 309 0.57 9.82 45.17
C PRO A 309 0.64 10.74 43.93
N GLU A 310 -0.40 11.56 43.74
CA GLU A 310 -0.65 12.36 42.52
C GLU A 310 0.51 13.25 42.05
N LYS A 311 1.41 13.66 42.96
CA LYS A 311 2.61 14.44 42.64
C LYS A 311 3.72 13.63 41.94
N ILE A 312 3.67 12.31 42.03
CA ILE A 312 4.71 11.39 41.53
C ILE A 312 4.13 10.48 40.44
N LEU A 313 2.90 9.99 40.65
CA LEU A 313 2.24 9.03 39.79
C LEU A 313 0.80 9.48 39.53
N VAL A 314 0.32 9.29 38.31
CA VAL A 314 -1.07 9.55 37.92
C VAL A 314 -1.65 8.33 37.18
N PRO A 315 -2.92 7.97 37.43
CA PRO A 315 -3.59 6.96 36.63
C PRO A 315 -3.86 7.52 35.24
N ARG A 316 -3.57 6.73 34.21
CA ARG A 316 -3.84 7.08 32.82
C ARG A 316 -4.33 5.85 32.07
N GLU A 317 -5.33 6.02 31.21
CA GLU A 317 -5.80 4.94 30.34
C GLU A 317 -5.11 5.02 28.98
N PHE A 318 -4.64 3.87 28.51
CA PHE A 318 -4.02 3.70 27.21
C PHE A 318 -4.87 2.80 26.32
N LEU A 319 -4.84 3.04 25.02
CA LEU A 319 -5.35 2.09 24.04
C LEU A 319 -4.18 1.20 23.62
N ALA A 320 -4.34 -0.11 23.78
CA ALA A 320 -3.41 -1.09 23.27
C ALA A 320 -4.11 -1.97 22.26
N GLN A 321 -3.48 -2.17 21.11
CA GLN A 321 -3.97 -3.07 20.07
C GLN A 321 -3.23 -4.41 20.22
N GLU A 322 -3.98 -5.50 20.35
CA GLU A 322 -3.43 -6.86 20.47
C GLU A 322 -3.83 -7.67 19.24
N ILE A 323 -2.91 -8.44 18.64
CA ILE A 323 -3.27 -9.44 17.63
C ILE A 323 -4.05 -10.57 18.32
N VAL A 324 -5.29 -10.75 17.88
CA VAL A 324 -6.16 -11.84 18.32
C VAL A 324 -5.87 -13.09 17.53
N ALA A 325 -5.73 -12.95 16.21
CA ALA A 325 -5.51 -14.06 15.31
C ALA A 325 -4.95 -13.61 13.96
N GLU A 326 -4.17 -14.49 13.36
CA GLU A 326 -3.75 -14.42 11.96
C GLU A 326 -4.20 -15.71 11.27
N ARG A 327 -4.86 -15.58 10.12
CA ARG A 327 -5.35 -16.73 9.35
C ARG A 327 -5.17 -16.51 7.86
N GLN A 328 -4.96 -17.61 7.16
CA GLN A 328 -4.93 -17.65 5.71
C GLN A 328 -5.86 -18.76 5.22
N GLU A 329 -6.73 -18.44 4.26
CA GLU A 329 -7.74 -19.35 3.74
C GLU A 329 -7.81 -19.27 2.22
N SER A 330 -8.10 -20.40 1.57
CA SER A 330 -8.29 -20.46 0.13
C SER A 330 -9.77 -20.58 -0.20
N SER A 331 -10.22 -19.81 -1.18
CA SER A 331 -11.61 -19.88 -1.64
C SER A 331 -11.66 -19.92 -3.16
N VAL A 332 -12.79 -20.40 -3.70
CA VAL A 332 -13.03 -20.44 -5.14
C VAL A 332 -14.19 -19.53 -5.46
N PHE A 333 -13.97 -18.60 -6.38
CA PHE A 333 -14.99 -17.72 -6.92
C PHE A 333 -15.27 -18.09 -8.37
N LYS A 334 -16.55 -18.14 -8.75
CA LYS A 334 -16.98 -18.45 -10.12
C LYS A 334 -17.80 -17.29 -10.65
N THR A 335 -17.55 -16.93 -11.90
CA THR A 335 -18.28 -15.86 -12.58
C THR A 335 -18.26 -16.11 -14.08
N THR A 336 -19.05 -15.34 -14.83
CA THR A 336 -19.04 -15.37 -16.29
C THR A 336 -18.65 -14.01 -16.84
N VAL A 337 -17.98 -14.03 -17.99
CA VAL A 337 -17.68 -12.83 -18.78
C VAL A 337 -18.43 -12.93 -20.09
N THR A 338 -19.24 -11.91 -20.39
CA THR A 338 -20.00 -11.81 -21.64
C THR A 338 -19.26 -10.89 -22.61
N ILE A 339 -19.05 -11.36 -23.84
CA ILE A 339 -18.44 -10.60 -24.92
C ILE A 339 -19.40 -9.50 -25.37
N PRO A 340 -18.98 -8.22 -25.38
CA PRO A 340 -19.81 -7.10 -25.80
C PRO A 340 -20.42 -7.29 -27.19
N ALA A 341 -21.63 -6.77 -27.41
CA ALA A 341 -22.37 -6.89 -28.67
C ALA A 341 -21.52 -6.49 -29.90
N GLY A 342 -20.74 -5.41 -29.77
CA GLY A 342 -19.87 -4.87 -30.81
C GLY A 342 -18.57 -5.66 -31.06
N ASN A 343 -18.22 -6.60 -30.18
CA ASN A 343 -17.04 -7.44 -30.37
C ASN A 343 -17.42 -8.76 -31.09
N PRO A 344 -16.51 -9.32 -31.90
CA PRO A 344 -16.75 -10.58 -32.58
C PRO A 344 -16.85 -11.76 -31.60
N SER A 345 -17.54 -12.80 -32.02
CA SER A 345 -17.72 -14.04 -31.26
C SER A 345 -16.40 -14.76 -31.00
N ILE A 346 -16.38 -15.59 -29.95
CA ILE A 346 -15.21 -16.33 -29.49
C ILE A 346 -14.94 -17.53 -30.40
N SER A 347 -13.70 -17.68 -30.84
CA SER A 347 -13.18 -18.94 -31.39
C SER A 347 -12.44 -19.75 -30.31
N ARG A 348 -11.59 -19.09 -29.52
CA ARG A 348 -10.78 -19.73 -28.47
C ARG A 348 -10.39 -18.70 -27.40
N VAL A 349 -10.43 -19.08 -26.13
CA VAL A 349 -9.86 -18.29 -25.03
C VAL A 349 -8.33 -18.42 -25.02
N ILE A 350 -7.62 -17.31 -24.93
CA ILE A 350 -6.15 -17.26 -24.84
C ILE A 350 -5.75 -17.32 -23.37
N GLU A 351 -6.31 -16.42 -22.57
CA GLU A 351 -6.01 -16.23 -21.15
C GLU A 351 -7.19 -15.51 -20.47
N ALA A 352 -7.33 -15.68 -19.15
CA ALA A 352 -8.10 -14.76 -18.34
C ALA A 352 -7.31 -14.33 -17.11
N THR A 353 -7.36 -13.05 -16.78
CA THR A 353 -6.76 -12.49 -15.56
C THR A 353 -7.85 -11.93 -14.66
N ALA A 354 -7.57 -11.88 -13.35
CA ALA A 354 -8.51 -11.36 -12.36
C ALA A 354 -7.77 -10.47 -11.36
N ARG A 355 -8.35 -9.30 -11.06
CA ARG A 355 -7.76 -8.28 -10.19
C ARG A 355 -8.75 -7.89 -9.09
N PRO A 356 -8.57 -8.38 -7.85
CA PRO A 356 -9.46 -8.04 -6.75
C PRO A 356 -9.11 -6.66 -6.19
N ARG A 357 -10.14 -5.92 -5.78
CA ARG A 357 -10.04 -4.68 -5.02
C ARG A 357 -10.96 -4.78 -3.82
N ILE A 358 -10.39 -4.87 -2.62
CA ILE A 358 -11.16 -4.94 -1.38
C ILE A 358 -11.80 -3.57 -1.14
N THR A 359 -13.12 -3.55 -0.97
CA THR A 359 -13.87 -2.34 -0.62
C THR A 359 -14.28 -2.34 0.84
N LYS A 360 -14.34 -3.51 1.48
CA LYS A 360 -14.80 -3.64 2.86
C LYS A 360 -14.25 -4.88 3.55
N VAL A 361 -13.86 -4.71 4.81
CA VAL A 361 -13.54 -5.80 5.74
C VAL A 361 -14.41 -5.63 6.99
N LEU A 362 -15.12 -6.68 7.38
CA LEU A 362 -16.05 -6.66 8.51
C LEU A 362 -15.78 -7.84 9.45
N VAL A 363 -15.73 -7.57 10.75
CA VAL A 363 -15.67 -8.62 11.78
C VAL A 363 -17.07 -8.82 12.36
N LYS A 364 -17.58 -10.06 12.30
CA LYS A 364 -18.86 -10.45 12.88
C LYS A 364 -18.78 -11.90 13.37
N ASP A 365 -18.88 -12.09 14.68
CA ASP A 365 -19.08 -13.37 15.38
C ASP A 365 -18.38 -14.58 14.71
N ASP A 366 -17.12 -14.80 15.06
CA ASP A 366 -16.24 -15.84 14.49
C ASP A 366 -15.88 -15.68 13.01
N LEU A 367 -16.41 -14.70 12.30
CA LEU A 367 -16.21 -14.53 10.86
C LEU A 367 -15.62 -13.17 10.50
N VAL A 368 -14.59 -13.18 9.65
CA VAL A 368 -14.17 -11.98 8.92
C VAL A 368 -14.74 -12.06 7.51
N ILE A 369 -15.54 -11.07 7.12
CA ILE A 369 -16.17 -10.95 5.81
C ILE A 369 -15.39 -9.92 5.00
N ILE A 370 -14.97 -10.31 3.81
CA ILE A 370 -14.25 -9.47 2.85
C ILE A 370 -15.16 -9.27 1.64
N GLU A 371 -15.47 -8.02 1.33
CA GLU A 371 -16.21 -7.62 0.12
C GLU A 371 -15.30 -6.77 -0.77
N GLY A 372 -15.48 -6.90 -2.08
CA GLY A 372 -14.71 -6.13 -3.05
C GLY A 372 -15.26 -6.22 -4.46
N ASP A 373 -14.58 -5.52 -5.37
CA ASP A 373 -14.80 -5.60 -6.81
C ASP A 373 -13.70 -6.45 -7.44
N LEU A 374 -14.04 -7.22 -8.45
CA LEU A 374 -13.13 -8.08 -9.19
C LEU A 374 -13.22 -7.72 -10.67
N LYS A 375 -12.16 -7.11 -11.22
CA LYS A 375 -12.04 -6.96 -12.68
C LYS A 375 -11.50 -8.24 -13.26
N VAL A 376 -12.28 -8.86 -14.13
CA VAL A 376 -11.89 -10.04 -14.90
C VAL A 376 -11.69 -9.61 -16.35
N THR A 377 -10.54 -9.94 -16.91
CA THR A 377 -10.20 -9.66 -18.30
C THR A 377 -9.99 -10.97 -19.02
N VAL A 378 -10.72 -11.20 -20.11
CA VAL A 378 -10.57 -12.38 -20.96
C VAL A 378 -9.96 -11.96 -22.28
N LEU A 379 -8.78 -12.47 -22.59
CA LEU A 379 -8.16 -12.36 -23.91
C LEU A 379 -8.58 -13.56 -24.76
N TYR A 380 -9.05 -13.32 -25.98
CA TYR A 380 -9.57 -14.38 -26.84
C TYR A 380 -9.28 -14.14 -28.33
N VAL A 381 -9.25 -15.24 -29.09
CA VAL A 381 -9.22 -15.23 -30.55
C VAL A 381 -10.64 -15.11 -31.07
N ALA A 382 -10.88 -14.13 -31.93
CA ALA A 382 -12.17 -13.92 -32.57
C ALA A 382 -12.44 -14.96 -33.67
N ALA A 383 -13.70 -15.37 -33.81
CA ALA A 383 -14.21 -16.20 -34.90
C ALA A 383 -14.36 -15.40 -36.21
N LEU A 384 -13.27 -14.78 -36.66
CA LEU A 384 -13.16 -14.02 -37.90
C LEU A 384 -11.99 -14.57 -38.73
N PRO A 385 -12.00 -14.38 -40.06
CA PRO A 385 -10.82 -14.60 -40.90
C PRO A 385 -9.62 -13.83 -40.35
N GLY A 386 -8.43 -14.46 -40.38
CA GLY A 386 -7.21 -13.88 -39.82
C GLY A 386 -7.04 -14.02 -38.30
N GLN A 387 -8.03 -14.60 -37.59
CA GLN A 387 -7.96 -14.92 -36.15
C GLN A 387 -7.48 -13.76 -35.27
N PRO A 388 -8.05 -12.55 -35.38
CA PRO A 388 -7.61 -11.40 -34.60
C PRO A 388 -7.87 -11.58 -33.11
N VAL A 389 -7.05 -10.94 -32.29
CA VAL A 389 -7.12 -11.01 -30.83
C VAL A 389 -7.99 -9.87 -30.29
N TYR A 390 -8.91 -10.20 -29.39
CA TYR A 390 -9.79 -9.27 -28.71
C TYR A 390 -9.75 -9.52 -27.20
N ALA A 391 -10.23 -8.53 -26.44
CA ALA A 391 -10.43 -8.65 -25.01
C ALA A 391 -11.88 -8.33 -24.65
N ALA A 392 -12.36 -8.96 -23.57
CA ALA A 392 -13.60 -8.60 -22.90
C ALA A 392 -13.32 -8.43 -21.41
N GLU A 393 -13.81 -7.34 -20.84
CA GLU A 393 -13.67 -7.02 -19.43
C GLU A 393 -15.03 -7.08 -18.74
N SER A 394 -15.04 -7.57 -17.50
CA SER A 394 -16.21 -7.53 -16.62
C SER A 394 -15.76 -7.16 -15.22
N VAL A 395 -16.48 -6.26 -14.56
CA VAL A 395 -16.27 -5.94 -13.14
C VAL A 395 -17.43 -6.54 -12.36
N VAL A 396 -17.12 -7.51 -11.50
CA VAL A 396 -18.11 -8.22 -10.69
C VAL A 396 -17.81 -8.04 -9.21
N ARG A 397 -18.84 -8.03 -8.38
CA ARG A 397 -18.67 -7.96 -6.92
C ARG A 397 -18.31 -9.34 -6.39
N PHE A 398 -17.24 -9.44 -5.60
CA PHE A 398 -16.85 -10.68 -4.94
C PHE A 398 -17.07 -10.58 -3.43
N PHE A 399 -17.30 -11.74 -2.82
CA PHE A 399 -17.36 -11.89 -1.37
C PHE A 399 -16.58 -13.14 -0.98
N THR A 400 -15.84 -13.07 0.12
CA THR A 400 -15.20 -14.23 0.75
C THR A 400 -15.18 -14.04 2.26
N SER A 401 -14.94 -15.11 3.00
CA SER A 401 -14.95 -15.05 4.45
C SER A 401 -13.94 -16.01 5.04
N VAL A 402 -13.35 -15.63 6.17
CA VAL A 402 -12.39 -16.45 6.92
C VAL A 402 -12.96 -16.74 8.30
N LEU A 403 -13.00 -18.03 8.67
CA LEU A 403 -13.48 -18.46 9.99
C LEU A 403 -12.35 -18.37 11.02
N ILE A 404 -12.56 -17.56 12.04
CA ILE A 404 -11.63 -17.34 13.15
C ILE A 404 -12.40 -17.41 14.47
N PRO A 405 -12.47 -18.59 15.11
CA PRO A 405 -13.20 -18.74 16.36
C PRO A 405 -12.68 -17.82 17.47
N GLY A 406 -13.61 -17.18 18.19
CA GLY A 406 -13.35 -16.28 19.32
C GLY A 406 -13.35 -14.78 18.97
N ILE A 407 -13.44 -14.40 17.70
CA ILE A 407 -13.51 -12.98 17.31
C ILE A 407 -14.94 -12.45 17.47
N ARG A 408 -15.07 -11.17 17.82
CA ARG A 408 -16.36 -10.54 18.15
C ARG A 408 -16.50 -9.19 17.47
N PHE A 409 -17.75 -8.74 17.34
CA PHE A 409 -18.06 -7.37 16.92
C PHE A 409 -17.31 -6.34 17.78
N GLY A 410 -16.73 -5.32 17.14
CA GLY A 410 -15.89 -4.30 17.78
C GLY A 410 -14.38 -4.56 17.67
N MET A 411 -13.96 -5.77 17.26
CA MET A 411 -12.59 -6.03 16.82
C MET A 411 -12.37 -5.45 15.41
N SER A 412 -11.12 -5.17 15.08
CA SER A 412 -10.69 -4.68 13.76
C SER A 412 -9.99 -5.79 12.99
N ALA A 413 -10.14 -5.82 11.66
CA ALA A 413 -9.43 -6.77 10.81
C ALA A 413 -8.85 -6.09 9.58
N ILE A 414 -7.65 -6.51 9.22
CA ILE A 414 -7.00 -6.20 7.95
C ILE A 414 -7.05 -7.48 7.12
N ALA A 415 -7.32 -7.36 5.82
CA ALA A 415 -7.35 -8.48 4.91
C ALA A 415 -6.63 -8.14 3.60
N ASP A 416 -6.03 -9.16 3.01
CA ASP A 416 -5.49 -9.13 1.66
C ASP A 416 -6.01 -10.33 0.87
N VAL A 417 -6.17 -10.19 -0.44
CA VAL A 417 -6.75 -11.22 -1.32
C VAL A 417 -5.88 -11.37 -2.57
N ASP A 418 -5.08 -12.43 -2.59
CA ASP A 418 -4.28 -12.80 -3.76
C ASP A 418 -5.09 -13.68 -4.72
N VAL A 419 -4.86 -13.51 -6.03
CA VAL A 419 -5.31 -14.44 -7.06
C VAL A 419 -4.23 -15.50 -7.27
N VAL A 420 -4.56 -16.76 -6.95
CA VAL A 420 -3.64 -17.90 -7.12
C VAL A 420 -3.74 -18.49 -8.50
N LYS A 421 -4.96 -18.57 -9.06
CA LYS A 421 -5.20 -19.18 -10.36
C LYS A 421 -6.48 -18.64 -10.97
N VAL A 422 -6.46 -18.45 -12.28
CA VAL A 422 -7.64 -18.18 -13.08
C VAL A 422 -7.74 -19.25 -14.17
N THR A 423 -8.91 -19.87 -14.30
CA THR A 423 -9.21 -20.78 -15.42
C THR A 423 -10.44 -20.27 -16.13
N ALA A 424 -10.39 -20.22 -17.46
CA ALA A 424 -11.47 -19.70 -18.27
C ALA A 424 -11.76 -20.60 -19.47
N GLU A 425 -13.03 -20.88 -19.70
CA GLU A 425 -13.51 -21.73 -20.80
C GLU A 425 -14.71 -21.08 -21.48
N ALA A 426 -14.71 -21.03 -22.82
CA ALA A 426 -15.86 -20.55 -23.57
C ALA A 426 -17.00 -21.57 -23.49
N ILE A 427 -18.15 -21.15 -22.99
CA ILE A 427 -19.35 -22.00 -22.91
C ILE A 427 -20.25 -21.84 -24.14
N ASP A 428 -20.23 -20.65 -24.76
CA ASP A 428 -20.92 -20.34 -26.00
C ASP A 428 -20.13 -19.25 -26.77
N PRO A 429 -20.52 -18.88 -28.01
CA PRO A 429 -19.78 -17.90 -28.81
C PRO A 429 -19.64 -16.49 -28.20
N ARG A 430 -20.35 -16.18 -27.11
CA ARG A 430 -20.38 -14.86 -26.45
C ARG A 430 -20.17 -14.93 -24.94
N THR A 431 -20.01 -16.10 -24.34
CA THR A 431 -19.89 -16.22 -22.89
C THR A 431 -18.73 -17.13 -22.50
N VAL A 432 -17.98 -16.70 -21.49
CA VAL A 432 -16.85 -17.42 -20.89
C VAL A 432 -17.14 -17.68 -19.43
N ASP A 433 -17.05 -18.94 -19.00
CA ASP A 433 -17.04 -19.31 -17.59
C ASP A 433 -15.64 -19.08 -17.04
N VAL A 434 -15.54 -18.39 -15.90
CA VAL A 434 -14.28 -18.05 -15.25
C VAL A 434 -14.30 -18.52 -13.81
N ARG A 435 -13.31 -19.31 -13.45
CA ARG A 435 -13.08 -19.82 -12.09
C ARG A 435 -11.78 -19.25 -11.56
N ILE A 436 -11.87 -18.53 -10.45
CA ILE A 436 -10.76 -17.90 -9.75
C ILE A 436 -10.52 -18.60 -8.41
N VAL A 437 -9.26 -18.89 -8.10
CA VAL A 437 -8.84 -19.36 -6.77
C VAL A 437 -8.20 -18.20 -6.03
N PHE A 438 -8.81 -17.78 -4.93
CA PHE A 438 -8.26 -16.76 -4.05
C PHE A 438 -7.44 -17.38 -2.92
N LYS A 439 -6.43 -16.65 -2.46
CA LYS A 439 -5.78 -16.85 -1.17
C LYS A 439 -5.97 -15.59 -0.34
N THR A 440 -6.81 -15.70 0.69
CA THR A 440 -7.14 -14.59 1.57
C THR A 440 -6.29 -14.68 2.82
N TRP A 441 -5.57 -13.62 3.16
CA TRP A 441 -4.88 -13.45 4.43
C TRP A 441 -5.64 -12.45 5.29
N VAL A 442 -5.78 -12.74 6.59
CA VAL A 442 -6.52 -11.90 7.54
C VAL A 442 -5.76 -11.80 8.85
N LEU A 443 -5.62 -10.57 9.35
CA LEU A 443 -5.13 -10.26 10.69
C LEU A 443 -6.22 -9.56 11.50
N VAL A 444 -6.64 -10.16 12.60
CA VAL A 444 -7.64 -9.59 13.52
C VAL A 444 -6.94 -9.04 14.75
N THR A 445 -7.33 -7.82 15.12
CA THR A 445 -6.82 -7.10 16.28
C THR A 445 -7.95 -6.60 17.17
N GLU A 446 -7.71 -6.55 18.47
CA GLU A 446 -8.64 -5.98 19.45
C GLU A 446 -7.99 -4.77 20.12
N VAL A 447 -8.71 -3.65 20.17
CA VAL A 447 -8.26 -2.47 20.92
C VAL A 447 -8.79 -2.56 22.35
N ARG A 448 -7.88 -2.63 23.32
CA ARG A 448 -8.19 -2.70 24.74
C ARG A 448 -7.81 -1.42 25.45
N ARG A 449 -8.67 -1.00 26.40
CA ARG A 449 -8.34 0.05 27.36
C ARG A 449 -7.54 -0.53 28.52
N VAL A 450 -6.37 0.05 28.72
CA VAL A 450 -5.37 -0.44 29.64
C VAL A 450 -5.09 0.69 30.63
N PRO A 451 -5.68 0.64 31.84
CA PRO A 451 -5.32 1.57 32.89
C PRO A 451 -3.88 1.24 33.30
N ALA A 452 -3.00 2.24 33.27
CA ALA A 452 -1.66 2.15 33.79
C ALA A 452 -1.35 3.37 34.65
N VAL A 453 -0.58 3.14 35.70
CA VAL A 453 -0.05 4.21 36.53
C VAL A 453 1.24 4.68 35.88
N VAL A 454 1.26 5.94 35.47
CA VAL A 454 2.42 6.58 34.83
C VAL A 454 3.01 7.63 35.74
N ARG A 455 4.26 7.98 35.48
CA ARG A 455 4.88 9.13 36.12
C ARG A 455 4.05 10.38 35.82
N ALA A 456 3.76 11.16 36.86
CA ALA A 456 3.18 12.48 36.68
C ALA A 456 4.08 13.29 35.73
N PRO A 457 3.52 13.97 34.70
CA PRO A 457 4.33 14.88 33.91
C PRO A 457 4.97 15.87 34.88
N VAL A 458 6.28 16.03 34.79
CA VAL A 458 6.96 17.08 35.55
C VAL A 458 6.36 18.37 35.02
N GLU A 459 5.62 19.10 35.86
CA GLU A 459 5.37 20.51 35.60
C GLU A 459 6.74 21.13 35.45
N VAL A 460 7.16 21.33 34.21
CA VAL A 460 8.26 22.24 33.95
C VAL A 460 7.67 23.57 34.36
N THR A 461 7.96 23.97 35.60
CA THR A 461 8.05 25.38 35.94
C THR A 461 9.11 25.90 34.99
N VAL A 462 8.67 26.31 33.80
CA VAL A 462 9.40 27.29 33.03
C VAL A 462 9.60 28.38 34.07
N PRO A 463 10.83 28.69 34.51
CA PRO A 463 11.04 29.79 35.44
C PRO A 463 10.28 30.94 34.82
N GLU A 464 9.39 31.55 35.61
CA GLU A 464 8.62 32.71 35.20
C GLU A 464 9.62 33.65 34.53
N ALA A 465 9.58 33.69 33.19
CA ALA A 465 10.42 34.60 32.45
C ALA A 465 10.04 35.97 33.01
N PRO A 466 11.02 36.78 33.46
CA PRO A 466 10.73 38.03 34.16
C PRO A 466 9.67 38.77 33.36
N GLU A 467 8.48 38.98 33.94
CA GLU A 467 7.25 39.43 33.26
C GLU A 467 7.56 40.08 31.91
N ALA A 468 7.64 39.26 30.87
CA ALA A 468 7.70 39.78 29.53
C ALA A 468 6.27 40.25 29.31
N VAL A 469 6.09 41.57 29.34
CA VAL A 469 4.88 42.27 28.90
C VAL A 469 4.28 41.44 27.77
N VAL A 470 3.14 40.80 28.02
CA VAL A 470 2.46 39.96 27.04
C VAL A 470 2.09 40.89 25.89
N ALA A 471 2.94 40.94 24.86
CA ALA A 471 2.53 41.43 23.58
C ALA A 471 1.41 40.49 23.11
N PRO A 472 0.27 41.03 22.63
CA PRO A 472 -0.83 40.19 22.19
C PRO A 472 -0.34 39.18 21.14
N PRO A 473 -0.97 37.99 21.05
CA PRO A 473 -0.58 36.98 20.08
C PRO A 473 -0.59 37.62 18.69
N VAL A 474 0.59 37.78 18.10
CA VAL A 474 0.72 38.29 16.74
C VAL A 474 0.24 37.16 15.84
N MET A 475 -1.00 37.25 15.37
CA MET A 475 -1.50 36.40 14.31
C MET A 475 -0.61 36.61 13.08
N ARG A 476 0.31 35.67 12.84
CA ARG A 476 1.14 35.68 11.63
C ARG A 476 0.26 35.27 10.47
N ARG A 477 0.01 36.19 9.54
CA ARG A 477 -0.66 35.88 8.28
C ARG A 477 0.37 35.26 7.34
N ILE A 478 0.06 34.11 6.75
CA ILE A 478 0.91 33.45 5.76
C ILE A 478 0.20 33.51 4.40
N HIS A 479 0.92 33.93 3.37
CA HIS A 479 0.46 33.89 1.99
C HIS A 479 1.29 32.89 1.19
N ILE A 480 0.62 31.98 0.48
CA ILE A 480 1.27 31.02 -0.44
C ILE A 480 1.27 31.62 -1.84
N VAL A 481 2.46 31.84 -2.41
CA VAL A 481 2.66 32.45 -3.73
C VAL A 481 2.04 31.58 -4.82
N ARG A 482 1.14 32.15 -5.63
CA ARG A 482 0.45 31.50 -6.76
C ARG A 482 1.04 31.97 -8.10
N PRO A 483 0.79 31.24 -9.20
CA PRO A 483 1.21 31.69 -10.53
C PRO A 483 0.65 33.09 -10.84
N GLY A 484 1.55 34.04 -11.13
CA GLY A 484 1.21 35.44 -11.43
C GLY A 484 1.28 36.40 -10.24
N ASP A 485 1.54 35.90 -9.02
CA ASP A 485 1.80 36.76 -7.88
C ASP A 485 3.15 37.46 -8.01
N THR A 486 3.21 38.70 -7.52
CA THR A 486 4.44 39.46 -7.32
C THR A 486 4.43 40.01 -5.89
N LEU A 487 5.60 40.24 -5.28
CA LEU A 487 5.64 40.83 -3.94
C LEU A 487 4.85 42.15 -3.86
N TRP A 488 4.82 42.92 -4.95
CA TRP A 488 4.01 44.14 -5.03
C TRP A 488 2.50 43.86 -4.95
N LEU A 489 2.00 42.88 -5.69
CA LEU A 489 0.57 42.51 -5.66
C LEU A 489 0.18 41.95 -4.28
N ILE A 490 1.05 41.14 -3.69
CA ILE A 490 0.86 40.59 -2.34
C ILE A 490 0.85 41.72 -1.30
N ALA A 491 1.87 42.58 -1.31
CA ALA A 491 1.97 43.72 -0.41
C ALA A 491 0.72 44.62 -0.49
N ARG A 492 0.26 44.92 -1.71
CA ARG A 492 -0.96 45.69 -1.95
C ARG A 492 -2.22 44.98 -1.47
N GLN A 493 -2.34 43.67 -1.67
CA GLN A 493 -3.47 42.88 -1.21
C GLN A 493 -3.61 42.91 0.31
N TYR A 494 -2.49 42.89 1.04
CA TYR A 494 -2.49 42.86 2.50
C TYR A 494 -2.31 44.23 3.16
N GLY A 495 -2.08 45.29 2.37
CA GLY A 495 -1.92 46.65 2.89
C GLY A 495 -0.58 46.89 3.59
N VAL A 496 0.47 46.17 3.18
CA VAL A 496 1.83 46.29 3.73
C VAL A 496 2.80 46.77 2.64
N THR A 497 4.06 47.05 2.99
CA THR A 497 5.10 47.37 2.01
C THR A 497 5.87 46.13 1.58
N VAL A 498 6.42 46.17 0.36
CA VAL A 498 7.26 45.08 -0.16
C VAL A 498 8.49 44.90 0.73
N GLU A 499 9.11 45.99 1.17
CA GLU A 499 10.28 45.97 2.06
C GLU A 499 10.00 45.25 3.37
N ALA A 500 8.80 45.41 3.93
CA ALA A 500 8.42 44.75 5.18
C ALA A 500 8.28 43.23 4.98
N ILE A 501 7.74 42.78 3.85
CA ILE A 501 7.67 41.36 3.50
C ILE A 501 9.08 40.80 3.26
N VAL A 502 9.92 41.52 2.52
CA VAL A 502 11.30 41.13 2.21
C VAL A 502 12.14 40.97 3.48
N GLN A 503 12.08 41.94 4.39
CA GLN A 503 12.80 41.88 5.66
C GLN A 503 12.31 40.76 6.56
N LEU A 504 10.99 40.57 6.65
CA LEU A 504 10.39 39.55 7.52
C LEU A 504 10.74 38.13 7.06
N ASN A 505 10.82 37.91 5.75
CA ASN A 505 11.10 36.59 5.16
C ASN A 505 12.56 36.38 4.75
N GLY A 506 13.44 37.37 4.97
CA GLY A 506 14.85 37.28 4.60
C GLY A 506 15.11 37.14 3.10
N ILE A 507 14.22 37.68 2.26
CA ILE A 507 14.32 37.61 0.80
C ILE A 507 15.48 38.51 0.35
N ARG A 508 16.40 37.97 -0.45
CA ARG A 508 17.56 38.73 -0.94
C ARG A 508 17.29 39.52 -2.21
N ASP A 509 16.34 39.04 -3.02
CA ASP A 509 15.96 39.63 -4.30
C ASP A 509 14.43 39.63 -4.41
N ALA A 510 13.83 40.82 -4.38
CA ALA A 510 12.38 41.01 -4.33
C ALA A 510 11.65 40.58 -5.62
N ASP A 511 12.37 40.45 -6.73
CA ASP A 511 11.81 40.05 -8.02
C ASP A 511 11.86 38.52 -8.25
N ARG A 512 12.39 37.76 -7.29
CA ARG A 512 12.59 36.30 -7.39
C ARG A 512 11.88 35.53 -6.28
N ILE A 513 10.55 35.62 -6.24
CA ILE A 513 9.70 34.70 -5.47
C ILE A 513 9.23 33.54 -6.35
N GLU A 514 9.16 32.33 -5.81
CA GLU A 514 8.75 31.13 -6.54
C GLU A 514 7.32 30.72 -6.17
N VAL A 515 6.59 30.15 -7.14
CA VAL A 515 5.25 29.62 -6.90
C VAL A 515 5.34 28.49 -5.88
N GLY A 516 4.55 28.57 -4.81
CA GLY A 516 4.57 27.65 -3.68
C GLY A 516 5.30 28.17 -2.45
N ASP A 517 6.02 29.30 -2.55
CA ASP A 517 6.67 29.92 -1.40
C ASP A 517 5.63 30.37 -0.36
N ALA A 518 5.93 30.13 0.91
CA ALA A 518 5.13 30.59 2.05
C ALA A 518 5.74 31.87 2.63
N LEU A 519 5.09 33.01 2.38
CA LEU A 519 5.54 34.32 2.87
C LEU A 519 4.78 34.70 4.14
N GLU A 520 5.53 34.99 5.21
CA GLU A 520 5.01 35.69 6.38
C GLU A 520 4.66 37.14 6.00
N ILE A 521 3.43 37.55 6.29
CA ILE A 521 2.90 38.88 5.98
C ILE A 521 2.83 39.71 7.28
N PRO A 522 3.47 40.89 7.32
CA PRO A 522 3.37 41.82 8.44
C PRO A 522 1.91 42.16 8.79
N SER A 523 1.63 42.37 10.09
CA SER A 523 0.27 42.66 10.58
C SER A 523 -0.07 44.14 10.54
#